data_AF-A0A085G275-F1
#
_entry.id   AF-A0A085G275-F1
#
_cell.length_a   1.000
_cell.length_b   1.000
_cell.length_c   1.000
_cell.angle_alpha   90.00
_cell.angle_beta   90.00
_cell.angle_gamma   90.00
#
_symmetry.space_group_name_H-M   'P 1'
#
loop_
_entity.id
_entity.type
_entity.pdbx_description
1 polymer ?
#
loop_
_entity_poly.entity_id
_entity_poly.type
_entity_poly.pdbx_seq_one_letter_code
_entity_poly.pdbx_strand_id
1 'polypeptide(L)' 'MIIGLAPEGKVTVWLQDVGKYPNYHVTPLAIETLSGDQLNACKGITRFSNGYEYGEETKAFIKNKIYPYGSW' A
#
# COMPACT_ATOMS: atom_id res chain seq x y z
N MET A 1 -8.25 -2.66 -10.75
CA MET A 1 -6.99 -3.21 -10.16
C MET A 1 -6.87 -2.61 -8.78
N ILE A 2 -6.66 -3.44 -7.76
CA ILE A 2 -6.54 -2.99 -6.37
C ILE A 2 -5.09 -3.20 -5.95
N ILE A 3 -4.48 -2.16 -5.41
CA ILE A 3 -3.11 -2.20 -4.87
C ILE A 3 -3.23 -1.91 -3.38
N GLY A 4 -2.74 -2.83 -2.56
CA GLY A 4 -2.62 -2.66 -1.12
C GLY A 4 -1.17 -2.43 -0.77
N LEU A 5 -0.94 -1.37 -0.01
CA LEU A 5 0.37 -1.04 0.55
C LEU A 5 0.29 -1.28 2.06
N ALA A 6 0.95 -2.34 2.52
CA ALA A 6 1.13 -2.53 3.95
C ALA A 6 2.19 -1.53 4.46
N PRO A 7 2.11 -1.17 5.76
CA PRO A 7 3.25 -0.55 6.42
C PRO A 7 4.53 -1.38 6.22
N GLU A 8 5.70 -0.76 6.21
CA GLU A 8 7.00 -1.33 5.75
C GLU A 8 7.17 -1.43 4.22
N GLY A 9 6.20 -1.00 3.43
CA GLY A 9 6.35 -0.92 1.97
C GLY A 9 6.10 -2.25 1.23
N LYS A 10 5.51 -3.25 1.90
CA LYS A 10 5.09 -4.50 1.24
C LYS A 10 3.86 -4.22 0.37
N VAL A 11 3.99 -4.47 -0.92
CA VAL A 11 2.93 -4.25 -1.91
C VAL A 11 2.26 -5.56 -2.26
N THR A 12 0.95 -5.55 -2.34
CA THR A 12 0.15 -6.67 -2.84
C THR A 12 -0.83 -6.18 -3.88
N VAL A 13 -1.05 -6.98 -4.92
CA VAL A 13 -1.89 -6.62 -6.07
C VAL A 13 -3.02 -7.63 -6.21
N TRP A 14 -4.23 -7.12 -6.40
CA TRP A 14 -5.41 -7.92 -6.70
C TRP A 14 -6.08 -7.43 -7.98
N LEU A 15 -6.63 -8.38 -8.75
CA LEU A 15 -7.65 -8.05 -9.73
C LEU A 15 -8.94 -7.73 -8.98
N GLN A 16 -9.55 -6.61 -9.35
CA GLN A 16 -10.81 -6.19 -8.78
C GLN A 16 -11.92 -7.18 -9.17
N ASP A 17 -12.89 -7.35 -8.29
CA ASP A 17 -14.06 -8.15 -8.53
C ASP A 17 -14.84 -7.68 -9.78
N VAL A 18 -15.41 -8.65 -10.49
CA VAL A 18 -16.26 -8.38 -11.66
C VAL A 18 -17.49 -9.29 -11.56
N GLY A 19 -18.64 -8.70 -11.27
CA GLY A 19 -19.90 -9.44 -11.11
C GLY A 19 -19.81 -10.50 -10.01
N LYS A 20 -19.74 -11.78 -10.40
CA LYS A 20 -19.65 -12.93 -9.47
C LYS A 20 -18.22 -13.39 -9.16
N TYR A 21 -17.21 -12.77 -9.77
CA TYR A 21 -15.82 -13.16 -9.60
C TYR A 21 -15.20 -12.33 -8.46
N PRO A 22 -14.77 -12.96 -7.35
CA PRO A 22 -14.17 -12.25 -6.23
C PRO A 22 -12.78 -11.70 -6.58
N ASN A 23 -12.25 -10.85 -5.72
CA ASN A 23 -10.89 -10.33 -5.86
C ASN A 23 -9.87 -11.48 -5.95
N TYR A 24 -9.06 -11.45 -7.00
CA TYR A 24 -8.04 -12.48 -7.23
C TYR A 24 -6.65 -11.94 -6.89
N HIS A 25 -5.96 -12.60 -5.97
CA HIS A 25 -4.59 -12.25 -5.60
C HIS A 25 -3.63 -12.59 -6.74
N VAL A 26 -2.84 -11.62 -7.16
CA VAL A 26 -1.85 -11.78 -8.24
C VAL A 26 -0.46 -11.87 -7.61
N THR A 27 0.31 -12.88 -7.97
CA THR A 27 1.74 -12.93 -7.68
C THR A 27 2.48 -12.16 -8.79
N PRO A 28 3.01 -10.97 -8.52
CA PRO A 28 3.73 -10.22 -9.52
C PRO A 28 5.09 -10.86 -9.81
N LEU A 29 5.55 -10.74 -11.06
CA LEU A 29 6.88 -11.16 -11.46
C LEU A 29 7.98 -10.22 -10.89
N ALA A 30 7.68 -8.92 -10.84
CA ALA A 30 8.53 -7.88 -10.27
C ALA A 30 7.67 -6.75 -9.70
N ILE A 31 8.10 -6.17 -8.58
CA ILE A 31 7.52 -4.94 -8.01
C ILE A 31 8.68 -3.97 -7.78
N GLU A 32 8.53 -2.76 -8.30
CA GLU A 32 9.45 -1.66 -8.04
C GLU A 32 8.68 -0.52 -7.35
N THR A 33 9.17 -0.11 -6.18
CA THR A 33 8.61 1.02 -5.44
C THR A 33 9.50 2.24 -5.64
N LEU A 34 8.94 3.30 -6.22
CA LEU A 34 9.66 4.56 -6.45
C LEU A 34 9.41 5.53 -5.30
N SER A 35 10.42 6.34 -4.95
CA SER A 35 10.32 7.33 -3.88
C SER A 35 11.11 8.61 -4.23
N GLY A 36 10.81 9.70 -3.51
CA GLY A 36 11.49 10.99 -3.69
C GLY A 36 11.44 11.48 -5.14
N ASP A 37 12.60 11.79 -5.71
CA ASP A 37 12.69 12.34 -7.06
C ASP A 37 12.33 11.36 -8.18
N GLN A 38 12.40 10.06 -7.90
CA GLN A 38 12.06 9.00 -8.85
C GLN A 38 10.55 8.73 -8.93
N LEU A 39 9.72 9.40 -8.11
CA LEU A 39 8.27 9.29 -8.19
C LEU A 39 7.76 9.82 -9.54
N ASN A 40 7.32 8.90 -10.40
CA ASN A 40 6.68 9.25 -11.67
C ASN A 40 5.19 9.62 -11.51
N ALA A 41 4.56 9.16 -10.42
CA ALA A 41 3.18 9.47 -10.05
C ALA A 41 3.14 10.10 -8.65
N CYS A 42 2.15 10.96 -8.39
CA CYS A 42 1.93 11.61 -7.09
C CYS A 42 3.05 12.54 -6.59
N LYS A 43 4.06 12.86 -7.42
CA LYS A 43 5.11 13.85 -7.11
C LYS A 43 4.49 15.23 -6.89
N GLY A 44 4.78 15.84 -5.74
CA GLY A 44 4.22 17.15 -5.37
C GLY A 44 2.73 17.15 -4.98
N ILE A 45 2.06 15.98 -4.98
CA ILE A 45 0.66 15.85 -4.54
C ILE A 45 0.59 15.63 -3.02
N THR A 46 1.56 14.90 -2.48
CA THR A 46 1.66 14.65 -1.04
C THR A 46 2.20 15.87 -0.29
N ARG A 47 1.64 16.15 0.89
CA ARG A 47 2.15 17.16 1.82
C ARG A 47 3.48 16.74 2.48
N PHE A 48 3.83 15.47 2.33
CA PHE A 48 5.08 14.91 2.84
C PHE A 48 6.13 14.99 1.74
N SER A 49 7.03 15.97 1.84
CA SER A 49 8.09 16.22 0.85
C SER A 49 9.06 15.04 0.69
N ASN A 50 9.33 14.30 1.77
CA ASN A 50 10.33 13.22 1.81
C ASN A 50 9.78 11.91 2.40
N GLY A 51 8.63 11.43 1.91
CA GLY A 51 8.10 10.11 2.28
C GLY A 51 6.64 10.14 2.69
N TYR A 52 6.25 9.24 3.60
CA TYR A 52 4.90 9.14 4.15
C TYR A 52 5.01 8.79 5.63
N GLU A 53 4.37 9.58 6.49
CA GLU A 53 4.25 9.28 7.92
C GLU A 53 2.77 9.16 8.29
N TYR A 54 2.42 8.09 9.01
CA TYR A 54 1.09 7.94 9.58
C TYR A 54 0.86 9.00 10.67
N GLY A 55 -0.30 9.65 10.67
CA GLY A 55 -0.70 10.48 11.79
C GLY A 55 -0.84 9.65 13.08
N GLU A 56 -0.73 10.29 14.24
CA GLU A 56 -0.80 9.61 15.55
C GLU A 56 -2.09 8.79 15.72
N GLU A 57 -3.23 9.27 15.22
CA GLU A 57 -4.48 8.51 15.21
C GLU A 57 -4.40 7.23 14.39
N THR A 58 -3.77 7.30 13.21
CA THR A 58 -3.58 6.12 12.37
C THR A 58 -2.62 5.15 13.02
N LYS A 59 -1.51 5.62 13.59
CA LYS A 59 -0.57 4.80 14.37
C LYS A 59 -1.28 4.08 15.52
N ALA A 60 -2.13 4.80 16.27
CA ALA A 60 -2.92 4.20 17.35
C ALA A 60 -3.96 3.19 16.85
N PHE A 61 -4.62 3.47 15.73
CA PHE A 61 -5.62 2.59 15.14
C PHE A 61 -5.02 1.28 14.62
N ILE A 62 -3.82 1.32 14.03
CA ILE A 62 -3.17 0.14 13.45
C ILE A 62 -2.42 -0.70 14.50
N LYS A 63 -2.03 -0.10 15.62
CA LYS A 63 -1.29 -0.75 16.71
C LYS A 63 -2.03 -1.97 17.28
N ASN A 64 -1.31 -3.06 17.45
CA ASN A 64 -1.76 -4.38 17.92
C ASN A 64 -2.80 -5.06 17.03
N LYS A 65 -2.95 -4.66 15.76
CA LYS A 65 -3.86 -5.36 14.83
C LYS A 65 -3.10 -6.41 14.04
N ILE A 66 -3.71 -7.58 13.92
CA ILE A 66 -3.21 -8.64 13.07
C ILE A 66 -3.86 -8.47 11.71
N TYR A 67 -3.04 -8.10 10.73
CA TYR A 67 -3.45 -8.09 9.34
C TYR A 67 -3.02 -9.39 8.66
N PRO A 68 -3.64 -9.75 7.53
CA PRO A 68 -3.22 -10.90 6.73
C PRO A 68 -1.73 -10.87 6.30
N TYR A 69 -1.08 -9.71 6.40
CA TYR A 69 0.32 -9.46 6.06
C TYR A 69 1.25 -9.28 7.29
N GLY A 70 0.78 -9.56 8.50
CA GLY A 70 1.56 -9.49 9.75
C GLY A 70 0.87 -8.71 10.86
N SER A 71 1.41 -8.81 12.08
CA SER A 71 0.99 -7.97 13.21
C SER A 71 1.67 -6.61 13.12
N TRP A 72 0.91 -5.56 13.40
CA TRP A 72 1.38 -4.18 13.48
C TRP A 72 0.91 -3.52 14.76
#